data_AF-A0A2C9DYY4-F1
#
_entry.id   AF-A0A2C9DYY4-F1
#
_cell.length_a   1.000
_cell.length_b   1.000
_cell.length_c   1.000
_cell.angle_alpha   90.00
_cell.angle_beta   90.00
_cell.angle_gamma   90.00
#
_symmetry.space_group_name_H-M   'P 1'
#
loop_
_entity.id
_entity.type
_entity.pdbx_description
1 polymer ?
#
loop_
_entity_poly.entity_id
_entity_poly.type
_entity_poly.pdbx_seq_one_letter_code
_entity_poly.pdbx_strand_id
1 'polypeptide(L)'
;MSFKHISANELKRYEKCNFGNVKLLSTGLYDGYIKYNENDNNINYGEIIALPSGGSPIIKYYNGYFIDSLNIIFSQKNKKECNLKFIYYFLIANKMLIEENYRGASVKHPNMIEIIELLIPIPHISIQNKIVEILDKLEAYTKDIGVGLPFEIKQRKKQYEYYRNKLLDFKKY
;
A
#
# COMPACT_ATOMS: atom_id res chain seq x y z
N MET A 1 -17.26 -4.09 -10.65
CA MET A 1 -16.37 -3.84 -11.80
C MET A 1 -15.47 -5.04 -11.95
N SER A 2 -15.22 -5.50 -13.17
CA SER A 2 -14.19 -6.52 -13.44
C SER A 2 -12.94 -5.79 -13.92
N PHE A 3 -11.82 -6.01 -13.25
CA PHE A 3 -10.52 -5.56 -13.75
C PHE A 3 -9.97 -6.59 -14.72
N LYS A 4 -9.14 -6.12 -15.65
CA LYS A 4 -8.43 -6.96 -16.62
C LYS A 4 -7.14 -7.46 -15.99
N HIS A 5 -6.77 -8.70 -16.32
CA HIS A 5 -5.56 -9.35 -15.82
C HIS A 5 -4.80 -9.94 -16.99
N ILE A 6 -3.47 -9.84 -16.95
CA ILE A 6 -2.58 -10.46 -17.92
C ILE A 6 -1.68 -11.50 -17.26
N SER A 7 -0.99 -12.31 -18.06
CA SER A 7 0.00 -13.25 -17.55
C SER A 7 1.27 -12.54 -17.09
N ALA A 8 2.04 -13.21 -16.22
CA ALA A 8 3.34 -12.70 -15.78
C ALA A 8 4.34 -12.51 -16.94
N ASN A 9 4.23 -13.31 -18.00
CA ASN A 9 5.08 -13.19 -19.19
C ASN A 9 4.70 -11.97 -20.03
N GLU A 10 3.41 -11.67 -20.16
CA GLU A 10 2.94 -10.45 -20.84
C GLU A 10 3.34 -9.19 -20.05
N LEU A 11 3.19 -9.20 -18.72
CA LEU A 11 3.58 -8.07 -17.88
C LEU A 11 5.08 -7.72 -18.05
N LYS A 12 5.94 -8.72 -18.24
CA LYS A 12 7.39 -8.54 -18.46
C LYS A 12 7.74 -7.96 -19.84
N ARG A 13 6.82 -7.96 -20.81
CA ARG A 13 7.04 -7.34 -22.13
C ARG A 13 6.93 -5.82 -22.10
N TYR A 14 6.35 -5.26 -21.05
CA TYR A 14 6.25 -3.82 -20.87
C TYR A 14 7.60 -3.21 -20.50
N GLU A 15 8.02 -2.21 -21.27
CA GLU A 15 9.23 -1.43 -20.98
C GLU A 15 8.98 -0.44 -19.84
N LYS A 16 9.64 -0.65 -18.71
CA LYS A 16 9.54 0.22 -17.54
C LYS A 16 10.21 1.56 -17.82
N CYS A 17 9.63 2.64 -17.30
CA CYS A 17 10.21 3.97 -17.35
C CYS A 17 10.08 4.70 -16.01
N ASN A 18 10.99 5.66 -15.77
CA ASN A 18 11.04 6.40 -14.51
C ASN A 18 9.91 7.44 -14.37
N PHE A 19 9.37 7.93 -15.50
CA PHE A 19 8.35 8.98 -15.55
C PHE A 19 7.01 8.46 -16.09
N GLY A 20 6.66 7.22 -15.73
CA GLY A 20 5.41 6.60 -16.11
C GLY A 20 4.25 6.99 -15.18
N ASN A 21 3.03 6.92 -15.71
CA ASN A 21 1.78 7.21 -15.00
C ASN A 21 0.85 5.99 -14.90
N VAL A 22 1.25 4.84 -15.43
CA VAL A 22 0.54 3.56 -15.29
C VAL A 22 1.40 2.58 -14.51
N LYS A 23 0.88 2.03 -13.42
CA LYS A 23 1.59 1.09 -12.55
C LYS A 23 1.53 -0.34 -13.10
N LEU A 24 2.66 -1.03 -13.16
CA LEU A 24 2.71 -2.48 -13.32
C LEU A 24 2.60 -3.14 -11.94
N LEU A 25 1.59 -3.99 -11.76
CA LEU A 25 1.35 -4.74 -10.53
C LEU A 25 1.54 -6.24 -10.78
N SER A 26 2.66 -6.76 -10.28
CA SER A 26 2.93 -8.20 -10.28
C SER A 26 2.50 -8.86 -8.96
N THR A 27 2.45 -10.18 -8.90
CA THR A 27 2.33 -10.93 -7.63
C THR A 27 3.60 -10.85 -6.77
N GLY A 28 4.74 -10.54 -7.37
CA GLY A 28 6.05 -10.47 -6.72
C GLY A 28 6.58 -9.04 -6.61
N LEU A 29 7.90 -8.88 -6.73
CA LEU A 29 8.57 -7.57 -6.68
C LEU A 29 8.83 -6.95 -8.06
N TYR A 30 8.30 -7.55 -9.13
CA TYR A 30 8.44 -7.04 -10.49
C TYR A 30 7.44 -5.90 -10.76
N ASP A 31 7.48 -4.85 -9.95
CA ASP A 31 6.64 -3.68 -10.16
C ASP A 31 7.41 -2.61 -10.93
N GLY A 32 6.69 -1.62 -11.44
CA GLY A 32 7.28 -0.53 -12.22
C GLY A 32 6.21 0.44 -12.70
N TYR A 33 6.62 1.38 -13.53
CA TYR A 33 5.71 2.30 -14.21
C TYR A 33 5.97 2.28 -15.70
N ILE A 34 4.92 2.51 -16.48
CA ILE A 34 4.96 2.73 -17.92
C ILE A 34 4.22 4.01 -18.27
N LYS A 35 4.44 4.52 -19.48
CA LYS A 35 3.63 5.62 -20.01
C LYS A 35 2.25 5.09 -20.41
N TYR A 36 1.23 5.89 -20.14
CA TYR A 36 -0.12 5.63 -20.60
C TYR A 36 -0.18 5.57 -22.12
N ASN A 37 -0.90 4.57 -22.62
CA ASN A 37 -1.14 4.36 -24.04
C ASN A 37 -2.63 4.11 -24.23
N GLU A 38 -3.32 4.99 -24.94
CA GLU A 38 -4.76 4.90 -25.21
C GLU A 38 -5.14 3.62 -25.97
N ASN A 39 -4.21 3.06 -26.75
CA ASN A 39 -4.43 1.84 -27.52
C ASN A 39 -4.23 0.55 -26.70
N ASP A 40 -3.76 0.66 -25.46
CA ASP A 40 -3.54 -0.51 -24.62
C ASP A 40 -4.79 -0.89 -23.84
N ASN A 41 -5.45 -1.94 -24.34
CA ASN A 41 -6.66 -2.48 -23.74
C ASN A 41 -6.44 -3.16 -22.39
N ASN A 42 -5.21 -3.37 -21.91
CA ASN A 42 -4.95 -4.01 -20.61
C ASN A 42 -4.91 -3.00 -19.45
N ILE A 43 -4.95 -1.70 -19.74
CA ILE A 43 -4.94 -0.66 -18.70
C ILE A 43 -6.28 -0.61 -17.98
N ASN A 44 -6.21 -0.75 -16.66
CA ASN A 44 -7.28 -0.52 -15.71
C ASN A 44 -7.15 0.87 -15.07
N TYR A 45 -8.23 1.36 -14.47
CA TYR A 45 -8.22 2.53 -13.61
C TYR A 45 -9.05 2.28 -12.36
N GLY A 46 -8.51 2.63 -11.19
CA GLY A 46 -9.26 2.56 -9.94
C GLY A 46 -8.39 2.58 -8.69
N GLU A 47 -9.08 2.54 -7.56
CA GLU A 47 -8.52 2.40 -6.22
C GLU A 47 -8.69 0.94 -5.77
N ILE A 48 -7.56 0.27 -5.53
CA ILE A 48 -7.52 -1.18 -5.34
C ILE A 48 -6.54 -1.63 -4.25
N ILE A 49 -6.80 -2.83 -3.72
CA ILE A 49 -5.80 -3.66 -3.03
C ILE A 49 -5.53 -4.88 -3.90
N ALA A 50 -4.27 -5.14 -4.19
CA ALA A 50 -3.82 -6.33 -4.92
C ALA A 50 -3.22 -7.34 -3.94
N LEU A 51 -3.81 -8.54 -3.90
CA LEU A 51 -3.34 -9.69 -3.14
C LEU A 51 -2.82 -10.75 -4.13
N PRO A 52 -1.57 -11.22 -4.02
CA PRO A 52 -1.03 -12.20 -4.95
C PRO A 52 -1.84 -13.50 -4.99
N SER A 53 -2.26 -13.96 -6.18
CA SER A 53 -2.96 -15.25 -6.30
C SER A 53 -2.05 -16.46 -6.06
N GLY A 54 -0.73 -16.25 -5.98
CA GLY A 54 0.24 -17.26 -5.61
C GLY A 54 1.58 -16.66 -5.19
N GLY A 55 2.35 -17.43 -4.41
CA GLY A 55 3.63 -17.03 -3.84
C GLY A 55 3.47 -16.43 -2.44
N SER A 56 4.30 -15.43 -2.13
CA SER A 56 4.24 -14.71 -0.85
C SER A 56 3.13 -13.65 -0.88
N PRO A 57 2.39 -13.42 0.22
CA PRO A 57 1.31 -12.43 0.29
C PRO A 57 1.87 -11.01 0.41
N ILE A 58 2.46 -10.52 -0.69
CA ILE A 58 2.92 -9.14 -0.82
C ILE A 58 1.71 -8.28 -1.21
N ILE A 59 0.96 -7.85 -0.19
CA ILE A 59 -0.25 -7.04 -0.37
C ILE A 59 0.15 -5.63 -0.80
N LYS A 60 -0.51 -5.10 -1.84
CA LYS A 60 -0.23 -3.78 -2.41
C LYS A 60 -1.49 -2.94 -2.45
N TYR A 61 -1.34 -1.65 -2.18
CA TYR A 61 -2.38 -0.65 -2.42
C TYR A 61 -1.99 0.21 -3.61
N TYR A 62 -2.96 0.55 -4.46
CA TYR A 62 -2.74 1.47 -5.56
C TYR A 62 -4.02 2.23 -5.92
N ASN A 63 -3.87 3.49 -6.35
CA ASN A 63 -4.96 4.33 -6.83
C ASN A 63 -4.50 5.08 -8.09
N GLY A 64 -5.06 4.74 -9.25
CA GLY A 64 -4.70 5.33 -10.53
C GLY A 64 -4.81 4.35 -11.69
N TYR A 65 -4.04 4.58 -12.75
CA TYR A 65 -3.96 3.67 -13.90
C TYR A 65 -3.00 2.52 -13.61
N PHE A 66 -3.41 1.28 -13.87
CA PHE A 66 -2.57 0.11 -13.62
C PHE A 66 -2.80 -1.02 -14.62
N ILE A 67 -1.81 -1.88 -14.74
CA ILE A 67 -1.89 -3.18 -15.40
C ILE A 67 -1.62 -4.25 -14.33
N ASP A 68 -2.55 -5.18 -14.19
CA ASP A 68 -2.47 -6.25 -13.20
C ASP A 68 -2.04 -7.57 -13.83
N SER A 69 -1.17 -8.30 -13.13
CA SER A 69 -0.83 -9.68 -13.46
C SER A 69 -1.08 -10.60 -12.28
N LEU A 70 -2.10 -11.45 -12.44
CA LEU A 70 -2.41 -12.58 -11.55
C LEU A 70 -2.62 -12.18 -10.07
N ASN A 71 -3.06 -10.96 -9.77
CA ASN A 71 -3.50 -10.62 -8.42
C ASN A 71 -5.01 -10.80 -8.27
N ILE A 72 -5.41 -11.03 -7.03
CA ILE A 72 -6.79 -10.95 -6.57
C ILE A 72 -7.01 -9.51 -6.16
N ILE A 73 -7.97 -8.84 -6.81
CA ILE A 73 -8.19 -7.41 -6.66
C ILE A 73 -9.40 -7.15 -5.76
N PHE A 74 -9.15 -6.52 -4.61
CA PHE A 74 -10.20 -5.95 -3.79
C PHE A 74 -10.43 -4.51 -4.22
N SER A 75 -11.69 -4.16 -4.39
CA SER A 75 -12.11 -2.79 -4.64
C SER A 75 -13.32 -2.46 -3.79
N GLN A 76 -13.48 -1.18 -3.51
CA GLN A 76 -14.53 -0.69 -2.64
C GLN A 76 -15.84 -0.49 -3.40
N LYS A 77 -16.95 -0.91 -2.77
CA LYS A 77 -18.31 -0.64 -3.26
C LYS A 77 -18.88 0.71 -2.76
N ASN A 78 -18.71 1.06 -1.48
CA ASN A 78 -19.28 2.27 -0.88
C ASN A 78 -18.26 3.07 -0.06
N LYS A 79 -17.84 4.24 -0.58
CA LYS A 79 -16.88 5.17 0.06
C LYS A 79 -17.34 5.81 1.36
N LYS A 80 -18.65 5.76 1.67
CA LYS A 80 -19.19 6.34 2.91
C LYS A 80 -19.05 5.41 4.11
N GLU A 81 -18.96 4.10 3.87
CA GLU A 81 -18.95 3.08 4.93
C GLU A 81 -17.54 2.59 5.25
N CYS A 82 -16.68 2.55 4.24
CA CYS A 82 -15.34 1.98 4.35
C CYS A 82 -14.31 2.94 3.75
N ASN A 83 -13.05 2.82 4.11
CA ASN A 83 -11.93 3.42 3.41
C ASN A 83 -11.03 2.27 2.96
N LEU A 84 -10.83 2.11 1.65
CA LEU A 84 -10.06 0.97 1.14
C LEU A 84 -8.62 0.97 1.65
N LYS A 85 -8.01 2.15 1.85
CA LYS A 85 -6.66 2.25 2.39
C LYS A 85 -6.60 1.89 3.88
N PHE A 86 -7.68 2.09 4.64
CA PHE A 86 -7.78 1.57 6.00
C PHE A 86 -7.74 0.04 6.01
N ILE A 87 -8.49 -0.62 5.12
CA ILE A 87 -8.46 -2.08 4.96
C ILE A 87 -7.04 -2.54 4.60
N TYR A 88 -6.37 -1.86 3.67
CA TYR A 88 -4.98 -2.16 3.32
C TYR A 88 -4.07 -2.16 4.55
N TYR A 89 -4.11 -1.10 5.35
CA TYR A 89 -3.29 -1.02 6.56
C TYR A 89 -3.63 -2.10 7.59
N PHE A 90 -4.91 -2.44 7.74
CA PHE A 90 -5.32 -3.54 8.62
C PHE A 90 -4.73 -4.88 8.15
N LEU A 91 -4.79 -5.18 6.85
CA LEU A 91 -4.25 -6.41 6.28
C LEU A 91 -2.72 -6.49 6.45
N ILE A 92 -2.00 -5.37 6.24
CA ILE A 92 -0.55 -5.31 6.45
C ILE A 92 -0.19 -5.49 7.93
N ALA A 93 -0.94 -4.87 8.84
CA ALA A 93 -0.73 -5.03 10.28
C ALA A 93 -0.93 -6.48 10.74
N ASN A 94 -1.81 -7.22 10.06
CA ASN A 94 -2.13 -8.63 10.34
C ASN A 94 -1.50 -9.60 9.32
N LYS A 95 -0.32 -9.26 8.77
CA LYS A 95 0.35 -10.04 7.72
C LYS A 95 0.51 -11.53 8.05
N MET A 96 0.83 -11.87 9.31
CA MET A 96 0.97 -13.27 9.74
C MET A 96 -0.33 -14.06 9.55
N LEU A 97 -1.48 -13.47 9.91
CA LEU A 97 -2.80 -14.07 9.71
C LEU A 97 -3.09 -14.29 8.21
N ILE A 98 -2.69 -13.35 7.35
CA ILE A 98 -2.83 -13.52 5.90
C ILE A 98 -1.90 -14.63 5.38
N GLU A 99 -0.67 -14.73 5.89
CA GLU A 99 0.30 -15.77 5.53
C GLU A 99 -0.16 -17.18 5.92
N GLU A 100 -0.84 -17.34 7.05
CA GLU A 100 -1.40 -18.62 7.51
C GLU A 100 -2.50 -19.13 6.58
N ASN A 101 -3.26 -18.21 5.96
CA ASN A 101 -4.30 -18.55 4.99
C ASN A 101 -3.74 -18.88 3.59
N TYR A 102 -2.41 -18.87 3.39
CA TYR A 102 -1.76 -19.28 2.15
C TYR A 102 -1.28 -20.74 2.24
N ARG A 103 -1.83 -21.61 1.38
CA ARG A 103 -1.61 -23.07 1.41
C ARG A 103 -0.93 -23.57 0.15
N GLY A 104 -0.08 -24.59 0.28
CA GLY A 104 0.61 -25.24 -0.84
C GLY A 104 2.06 -25.61 -0.50
N ALA A 105 2.58 -26.67 -1.13
CA ALA A 105 3.91 -27.21 -0.85
C ALA A 105 5.03 -26.45 -1.61
N SER A 106 4.85 -26.20 -2.91
CA SER A 106 5.83 -25.47 -3.73
C SER A 106 5.47 -24.00 -3.92
N VAL A 107 4.28 -23.73 -4.45
CA VAL A 107 3.71 -22.39 -4.54
C VAL A 107 2.51 -22.34 -3.62
N LYS A 108 2.50 -21.39 -2.69
CA LYS A 108 1.36 -21.16 -1.82
C LYS A 108 0.31 -20.31 -2.52
N HIS A 109 -0.95 -20.63 -2.33
CA HIS A 109 -2.10 -19.91 -2.87
C HIS A 109 -3.04 -19.49 -1.72
N PRO A 110 -3.70 -18.33 -1.82
CA PRO A 110 -4.65 -17.89 -0.80
C PRO A 110 -5.85 -18.84 -0.75
N ASN A 111 -6.24 -19.25 0.45
CA ASN A 111 -7.56 -19.84 0.68
C ASN A 111 -8.60 -18.73 0.62
N MET A 112 -9.31 -18.66 -0.51
CA MET A 112 -10.24 -17.56 -0.75
C MET A 112 -11.42 -17.49 0.21
N ILE A 113 -11.84 -18.63 0.76
CA ILE A 113 -12.93 -18.66 1.75
C ILE A 113 -12.46 -17.94 3.02
N GLU A 114 -11.31 -18.33 3.56
CA GLU A 114 -10.73 -17.72 4.77
C GLU A 114 -10.39 -16.24 4.59
N ILE A 115 -9.93 -15.85 3.40
CA ILE A 115 -9.62 -14.44 3.09
C ILE A 115 -10.89 -13.58 2.99
N ILE A 116 -11.97 -14.10 2.38
CA ILE A 116 -13.24 -13.36 2.22
C ILE A 116 -13.99 -13.24 3.55
N GLU A 117 -13.94 -14.27 4.39
CA GLU A 117 -14.62 -14.33 5.69
C GLU A 117 -13.83 -13.65 6.81
N LEU A 118 -12.67 -13.04 6.50
CA LEU A 118 -11.84 -12.34 7.47
C LEU A 118 -12.64 -11.24 8.18
N LEU A 119 -12.71 -11.32 9.51
CA LEU A 119 -13.38 -10.31 10.32
C LEU A 119 -12.49 -9.07 10.47
N ILE A 120 -12.94 -7.97 9.87
CA ILE A 120 -12.25 -6.68 9.96
C ILE A 120 -13.10 -5.74 10.83
N PRO A 121 -12.55 -5.15 11.91
CA PRO A 121 -13.25 -4.12 12.66
C PRO A 121 -13.36 -2.86 11.81
N ILE A 122 -14.59 -2.48 11.45
CA ILE A 122 -14.88 -1.28 10.66
C ILE A 122 -15.43 -0.20 11.59
N PRO A 123 -14.59 0.69 12.16
CA PRO A 123 -15.07 1.84 12.94
C PRO A 123 -15.76 2.86 12.03
N HIS A 124 -16.35 3.92 12.60
CA HIS A 124 -16.96 4.98 11.80
C HIS A 124 -15.97 5.59 10.79
N ILE A 125 -16.46 6.01 9.62
CA ILE A 125 -15.61 6.45 8.49
C ILE A 125 -14.65 7.59 8.85
N SER A 126 -15.05 8.50 9.74
CA SER A 126 -14.19 9.58 10.24
C SER A 126 -12.96 9.06 11.00
N ILE A 127 -13.11 7.97 11.77
CA ILE A 127 -12.01 7.33 12.50
C ILE A 127 -11.10 6.60 11.52
N GLN A 128 -11.66 5.86 10.56
CA GLN A 128 -10.89 5.19 9.50
C GLN A 128 -10.00 6.20 8.75
N ASN A 129 -10.56 7.34 8.34
CA ASN A 129 -9.83 8.39 7.64
C ASN A 129 -8.71 8.98 8.50
N LYS A 130 -8.94 9.21 9.80
CA LYS A 130 -7.91 9.71 10.72
C LYS A 130 -6.76 8.71 10.88
N ILE A 131 -7.06 7.41 10.94
CA ILE A 131 -6.05 6.35 10.98
C ILE A 131 -5.22 6.37 9.70
N VAL A 132 -5.89 6.39 8.53
CA VAL A 132 -5.21 6.46 7.22
C VAL A 132 -4.31 7.69 7.12
N GLU A 133 -4.78 8.85 7.54
CA GLU A 133 -3.99 10.09 7.52
C GLU A 133 -2.69 9.96 8.34
N ILE A 134 -2.75 9.35 9.52
CA ILE A 134 -1.58 9.13 10.38
C ILE A 134 -0.62 8.13 9.72
N LEU A 135 -1.13 7.01 9.23
CA LEU A 135 -0.32 5.95 8.63
C LEU A 135 0.30 6.39 7.30
N ASP A 136 -0.42 7.16 6.48
CA ASP A 136 0.10 7.76 5.24
C ASP A 136 1.30 8.66 5.53
N LYS A 137 1.21 9.49 6.57
CA LYS A 137 2.33 10.35 6.99
C LYS A 137 3.54 9.51 7.40
N LEU A 138 3.35 8.46 8.19
CA LEU A 138 4.42 7.56 8.62
C LEU A 138 5.04 6.79 7.44
N GLU A 139 4.22 6.33 6.51
CA GLU A 139 4.68 5.62 5.31
C GLU A 139 5.50 6.56 4.40
N ALA A 140 5.04 7.80 4.21
CA ALA A 140 5.79 8.79 3.45
C ALA A 140 7.16 9.09 4.08
N TYR A 141 7.24 9.18 5.41
CA TYR A 141 8.51 9.41 6.12
C TYR A 141 9.48 8.23 6.03
N THR A 142 8.98 7.01 5.91
CA THR A 142 9.82 5.80 5.90
C THR A 142 10.22 5.35 4.49
N LYS A 143 9.40 5.63 3.47
CA LYS A 143 9.70 5.25 2.07
C LYS A 143 10.57 6.25 1.33
N ASP A 144 10.49 7.54 1.67
CA ASP A 144 11.25 8.58 0.98
C ASP A 144 12.28 9.21 1.92
N ILE A 145 13.54 8.80 1.77
CA ILE A 145 14.71 9.36 2.46
C ILE A 145 14.77 10.89 2.27
N GLY A 146 14.36 11.41 1.11
CA GLY A 146 14.31 12.85 0.81
C GLY A 146 13.23 13.62 1.57
N VAL A 147 12.20 12.94 2.09
CA VAL A 147 11.15 13.54 2.93
C VAL A 147 11.38 13.24 4.41
N GLY A 148 11.78 12.00 4.73
CA GLY A 148 12.00 11.51 6.09
C GLY A 148 13.14 12.22 6.81
N LEU A 149 14.32 12.31 6.20
CA LEU A 149 15.50 12.93 6.83
C LEU A 149 15.31 14.42 7.13
N PRO A 150 14.84 15.28 6.20
CA PRO A 150 14.64 16.70 6.51
C PRO A 150 13.62 16.94 7.62
N PHE A 151 12.55 16.12 7.68
CA PHE A 151 11.56 16.22 8.75
C PHE A 151 12.16 15.78 10.09
N GLU A 152 12.88 14.66 10.14
CA GLU A 152 13.54 14.19 11.35
C GLU A 152 14.54 15.24 11.88
N ILE A 153 15.38 15.80 11.00
CA ILE A 153 16.32 16.88 11.37
C ILE A 153 15.59 18.07 11.97
N LYS A 154 14.45 18.48 11.38
CA LYS A 154 13.62 19.59 11.91
C LYS A 154 13.07 19.28 13.29
N GLN A 155 12.55 18.09 13.53
CA GLN A 155 12.05 17.67 14.84
C GLN A 155 13.18 17.58 15.86
N ARG A 156 14.35 17.04 15.47
CA ARG A 156 15.52 16.93 16.32
C ARG A 156 16.08 18.31 16.71
N LYS A 157 16.06 19.28 15.81
CA LYS A 157 16.41 20.69 16.11
C LYS A 157 15.46 21.30 17.14
N LYS A 158 14.15 21.15 16.97
CA LYS A 158 13.15 21.63 17.96
C LYS A 158 13.36 20.99 19.33
N GLN A 159 13.61 19.67 19.36
CA GLN A 159 13.89 18.94 20.59
C GLN A 159 15.17 19.46 21.25
N TYR A 160 16.25 19.64 20.48
CA TYR A 160 17.50 20.22 20.96
C TYR A 160 17.31 21.63 21.53
N GLU A 161 16.61 22.52 20.82
CA GLU A 161 16.33 23.88 21.29
C GLU A 161 15.55 23.89 22.60
N TYR A 162 14.51 23.06 22.72
CA TYR A 162 13.73 22.94 23.95
C TYR A 162 14.60 22.48 25.13
N TYR A 163 15.39 21.41 24.97
CA TYR A 163 16.23 20.90 26.06
C TYR A 163 17.41 21.81 26.36
N ARG A 164 18.02 22.45 25.35
CA ARG A 164 19.06 23.47 25.55
C ARG A 164 18.55 24.61 26.40
N ASN A 165 17.39 25.18 26.04
CA ASN A 165 16.80 26.28 26.79
C ASN A 165 16.42 25.83 28.21
N LYS A 166 15.86 24.63 28.38
CA LYS A 166 15.50 24.09 29.70
C LYS A 166 16.70 23.83 30.60
N LEU A 167 17.82 23.34 30.06
CA LEU A 167 19.04 23.05 30.83
C LEU A 167 19.83 24.33 31.16
N LEU A 168 19.74 25.34 30.30
CA LEU A 168 20.40 26.63 30.48
C LEU A 168 19.50 27.69 31.13
N ASP A 169 18.26 27.35 31.45
CA ASP A 169 17.35 28.17 32.27
C ASP A 169 17.69 27.96 33.74
N PHE A 170 18.75 28.63 34.17
CA PHE A 170 19.10 28.75 35.58
C PHE A 170 18.11 29.71 36.23
N LYS A 171 16.95 29.20 36.64
CA LYS A 171 16.08 29.94 37.57
C LYS A 171 16.95 30.38 38.75
N LYS A 172 17.19 31.69 38.85
CA LYS A 172 17.86 32.29 40.01
C LYS A 172 17.00 32.00 41.23
N TYR A 173 17.50 31.14 42.11
CA TYR A 173 17.01 31.03 43.48
C TYR A 173 17.32 32.32 44.24
#